data_AF-A0A7C5GSF6-F1
#
_entry.id   AF-A0A7C5GSF6-F1
#
_cell.length_a   1.000
_cell.length_b   1.000
_cell.length_c   1.000
_cell.angle_alpha   90.00
_cell.angle_beta   90.00
_cell.angle_gamma   90.00
#
_symmetry.space_group_name_H-M   'P 1'
#
loop_
_entity.id
_entity.type
_entity.pdbx_description
1 polymer ?
#
loop_
_entity_poly.entity_id
_entity_poly.type
_entity_poly.pdbx_seq_one_letter_code
_entity_poly.pdbx_strand_id
1 'polypeptide(L)' 'MKYLAPSILSADFWNLGKDIEATLKGGADIIH' A
#
# COMPACT_ATOMS: atom_id res chain seq x y z
N MET A 1 -5.45 13.85 -13.23
CA MET A 1 -5.59 12.44 -12.81
C MET A 1 -5.60 12.40 -11.29
N LYS A 2 -6.31 11.44 -10.67
CA LYS A 2 -6.27 11.20 -9.23
C LYS A 2 -5.59 9.85 -9.02
N TYR A 3 -4.58 9.79 -8.16
CA TYR A 3 -3.89 8.56 -7.80
C TYR A 3 -4.16 8.22 -6.34
N LEU A 4 -4.40 6.95 -6.06
CA LEU A 4 -4.41 6.38 -4.72
C LEU A 4 -3.00 5.82 -4.44
N ALA A 5 -2.27 6.48 -3.53
CA ALA A 5 -0.89 6.14 -3.21
C ALA A 5 -0.66 5.99 -1.71
N PRO A 6 -0.98 4.83 -1.10
CA PRO A 6 -0.75 4.59 0.33
C PRO A 6 0.75 4.62 0.66
N SER A 7 1.09 5.23 1.81
CA SER A 7 2.49 5.38 2.21
C SER A 7 3.04 4.12 2.87
N ILE A 8 4.15 3.60 2.36
CA ILE A 8 4.86 2.43 2.89
C ILE A 8 5.42 2.70 4.29
N LEU A 9 5.73 3.96 4.61
CA LEU A 9 6.19 4.36 5.94
C LEU A 9 5.08 4.26 7.00
N SER A 10 3.82 4.11 6.58
CA SER A 10 2.69 3.86 7.48
C SER A 10 2.35 2.38 7.64
N ALA A 11 3.05 1.48 6.93
CA ALA A 11 2.80 0.04 6.99
C ALA A 11 3.37 -0.59 8.26
N ASP A 12 2.85 -1.75 8.64
CA ASP A 12 3.48 -2.61 9.64
C ASP A 12 4.67 -3.35 9.03
N PHE A 13 5.89 -2.90 9.32
CA PHE A 13 7.10 -3.54 8.79
C PHE A 13 7.34 -4.96 9.31
N TRP A 14 6.69 -5.40 10.39
CA TRP A 14 6.76 -6.80 10.82
C TRP A 14 5.93 -7.73 9.91
N ASN A 15 4.92 -7.17 9.24
CA ASN A 15 3.98 -7.90 8.39
C ASN A 15 3.87 -7.28 6.98
N LEU A 16 4.96 -6.71 6.46
CA LEU A 16 4.96 -5.87 5.25
C LEU A 16 4.29 -6.51 4.04
N GLY A 17 4.49 -7.82 3.82
CA GLY A 17 3.87 -8.54 2.70
C GLY A 17 2.33 -8.53 2.76
N LYS A 18 1.74 -8.61 3.96
CA LYS A 18 0.29 -8.55 4.16
C LYS A 18 -0.28 -7.18 3.78
N ASP A 19 0.40 -6.11 4.20
CA ASP A 19 -0.04 -4.75 3.92
C ASP A 19 0.14 -4.37 2.44
N ILE A 20 1.21 -4.86 1.80
CA ILE A 20 1.39 -4.75 0.34
C ILE A 20 0.26 -5.47 -0.39
N GLU A 21 -0.05 -6.71 -0.02
CA GLU A 21 -1.15 -7.45 -0.65
C GLU A 21 -2.50 -6.76 -0.48
N ALA A 22 -2.80 -6.25 0.72
CA ALA A 22 -4.02 -5.51 0.99
C ALA A 22 -4.11 -4.24 0.14
N THR A 23 -3.00 -3.52 -0.01
CA THR A 23 -2.88 -2.31 -0.84
C THR A 23 -3.13 -2.61 -2.32
N LEU A 24 -2.52 -3.67 -2.85
CA LEU A 24 -2.71 -4.12 -4.24
C LEU A 24 -4.17 -4.55 -4.49
N LYS A 25 -4.76 -5.34 -3.59
CA LYS A 25 -6.17 -5.76 -3.66
C LYS A 25 -7.14 -4.60 -3.51
N GLY A 26 -6.74 -3.55 -2.79
CA GLY A 26 -7.52 -2.33 -2.57
C GLY A 26 -7.55 -1.36 -3.74
N GLY A 27 -6.81 -1.64 -4.83
CA GLY A 27 -6.80 -0.80 -6.03
C GLY A 27 -5.91 0.44 -5.92
N ALA A 28 -4.83 0.37 -5.14
CA ALA A 28 -3.82 1.42 -5.17
C ALA A 28 -3.14 1.47 -6.55
N ASP A 29 -2.94 2.69 -7.05
CA ASP A 29 -2.23 2.92 -8.30
C ASP A 29 -0.71 2.83 -8.10
N ILE A 30 -0.25 3.30 -6.93
CA ILE A 30 1.16 3.42 -6.55
C ILE A 30 1.28 3.08 -5.06
N ILE A 31 2.45 2.61 -4.63
CA ILE A 31 2.84 2.57 -3.21
C ILE A 31 3.83 3.72 -3.00
N HIS A 32 3.48 4.67 -2.12
CA HIS A 32 4.28 5.87 -1.85
C HIS A 32 5.37 5.61 -0.80
#